data_AF-T0JVH2-F1
#
_entry.id   AF-T0JVH2-F1
#
_cell.length_a   1.000
_cell.length_b   1.000
_cell.length_c   1.000
_cell.angle_alpha   90.00
_cell.angle_beta   90.00
_cell.angle_gamma   90.00
#
_symmetry.space_group_name_H-M   'P 1'
#
loop_
_entity.id
_entity.type
_entity.pdbx_description
1 polymer ?
#
loop_
_entity_poly.entity_id
_entity_poly.type
_entity_poly.pdbx_seq_one_letter_code
_entity_poly.pdbx_strand_id
1 'polypeptide(L)'
;MKAERFAWCLCYKDWILEDWKKVIWSDETSVVLLHRWGGYCLWRRPDEAYTCSCIRERWKGYSEFMFWGCFSYELRGPCHCWMLELAKDLKLATEEVAALNAELEPIKRAEWEFITPFTRLGLRNKPGPRPAWRWNEKNGKLVHKALSYDHWFNQETFRVNDINRLLWLGNSPDLNPIEPCWPWMKRYITRLGAPKSRAEAIWAWEACWKELKLERFQAWIERIPRHIQEIIRLEGGNEYKEGRTASKYYG
;
A
#
# COMPACT_ATOMS: atom_id res chain seq x y z
N MET A 1 -8.23 4.28 -14.83
CA MET A 1 -8.59 4.80 -13.48
C MET A 1 -10.09 4.99 -13.29
N LYS A 2 -10.81 5.96 -13.89
CA LYS A 2 -12.27 6.11 -13.65
C LYS A 2 -13.08 4.86 -14.06
N ALA A 3 -12.84 4.33 -15.25
CA ALA A 3 -13.51 3.12 -15.74
C ALA A 3 -13.23 1.87 -14.89
N GLU A 4 -11.98 1.69 -14.44
CA GLU A 4 -11.60 0.57 -13.56
C GLU A 4 -12.26 0.71 -12.18
N ARG A 5 -12.27 1.92 -11.61
CA ARG A 5 -13.01 2.27 -10.38
C ARG A 5 -14.49 1.94 -10.49
N PHE A 6 -15.11 2.36 -11.58
CA PHE A 6 -16.50 2.06 -11.84
C PHE A 6 -16.76 0.55 -11.94
N ALA A 7 -15.94 -0.18 -12.72
CA ALA A 7 -16.06 -1.63 -12.87
C ALA A 7 -15.91 -2.38 -11.53
N TRP A 8 -14.95 -1.98 -10.70
CA TRP A 8 -14.77 -2.55 -9.37
C TRP A 8 -15.97 -2.31 -8.47
N CYS A 9 -16.46 -1.06 -8.41
CA CYS A 9 -17.65 -0.74 -7.63
C CYS A 9 -18.88 -1.53 -8.12
N LEU A 10 -18.99 -1.80 -9.42
CA LEU A 10 -20.04 -2.68 -9.94
C LEU A 10 -19.88 -4.13 -9.49
N CYS A 11 -18.66 -4.68 -9.44
CA CYS A 11 -18.41 -6.05 -8.94
C CYS A 11 -18.80 -6.22 -7.47
N TYR A 12 -18.62 -5.19 -6.66
CA TYR A 12 -18.88 -5.22 -5.21
C TYR A 12 -20.15 -4.47 -4.80
N LYS A 13 -21.02 -4.12 -5.75
CA LYS A 13 -22.25 -3.34 -5.49
C LYS A 13 -23.22 -4.08 -4.56
N ASP A 14 -23.32 -5.39 -4.73
CA ASP A 14 -24.29 -6.23 -4.01
C ASP A 14 -23.74 -6.75 -2.67
N TRP A 15 -22.48 -6.44 -2.35
CA TRP A 15 -21.89 -6.81 -1.06
C TRP A 15 -22.52 -6.03 0.09
N ILE A 16 -22.98 -6.76 1.09
CA ILE A 16 -23.51 -6.18 2.31
C ILE A 16 -22.40 -5.95 3.34
N LEU A 17 -22.70 -5.20 4.41
CA LEU A 17 -21.72 -4.91 5.46
C LEU A 17 -21.07 -6.19 6.01
N GLU A 18 -21.83 -7.28 6.18
CA GLU A 18 -21.31 -8.56 6.68
C GLU A 18 -20.19 -9.16 5.80
N ASP A 19 -20.19 -8.90 4.50
CA ASP A 19 -19.11 -9.35 3.62
C ASP A 19 -17.87 -8.48 3.80
N TRP A 20 -18.04 -7.17 3.98
CA TRP A 20 -16.96 -6.25 4.30
C TRP A 20 -16.32 -6.51 5.67
N LYS A 21 -17.06 -7.08 6.63
CA LYS A 21 -16.52 -7.46 7.94
C LYS A 21 -15.47 -8.56 7.85
N LYS A 22 -15.57 -9.43 6.84
CA LYS A 22 -14.64 -10.55 6.60
C LYS A 22 -13.32 -10.10 5.97
N VAL A 23 -13.24 -8.87 5.49
CA VAL A 23 -12.05 -8.33 4.81
C VAL A 23 -11.04 -7.82 5.85
N ILE A 24 -9.78 -8.20 5.67
CA ILE A 24 -8.65 -7.63 6.40
C ILE A 24 -8.08 -6.49 5.56
N TRP A 25 -7.99 -5.31 6.16
CA TRP A 25 -7.44 -4.11 5.53
C TRP A 25 -6.04 -3.86 6.06
N SER A 26 -5.05 -3.74 5.17
CA SER A 26 -3.66 -3.46 5.51
C SER A 26 -3.09 -2.40 4.59
N ASP A 27 -2.20 -1.56 5.11
CA ASP A 27 -1.52 -0.53 4.35
C ASP A 27 -0.29 -0.01 5.11
N GLU A 28 0.56 0.74 4.42
CA GLU A 28 1.73 1.40 4.98
C GLU A 28 1.64 2.93 4.87
N THR A 29 2.09 3.63 5.91
CA THR A 29 2.25 5.09 5.87
C THR A 29 3.66 5.52 6.23
N SER A 30 4.17 6.50 5.49
CA SER A 30 5.42 7.16 5.85
C SER A 30 5.20 8.15 6.98
N VAL A 31 6.10 8.09 7.96
CA VAL A 31 6.12 8.98 9.12
C VAL A 31 7.34 9.88 9.02
N VAL A 32 7.13 11.17 9.20
CA VAL A 32 8.19 12.18 9.22
C VAL A 32 8.11 12.89 10.57
N LEU A 33 9.19 12.84 11.34
CA LEU A 33 9.27 13.53 12.62
C LEU A 33 9.10 15.03 12.45
N LEU A 34 8.49 15.69 13.44
CA LEU A 34 8.22 17.13 13.46
C LEU A 34 7.39 17.65 12.27
N HIS A 35 6.94 16.76 11.37
CA HIS A 35 6.08 17.10 10.27
C HIS A 35 4.66 17.36 10.77
N ARG A 36 4.37 18.62 11.06
CA ARG A 36 3.01 19.06 11.41
C ARG A 36 2.13 19.02 10.15
N TRP A 37 1.02 18.28 10.23
CA TRP A 37 0.06 18.16 9.13
C TRP A 37 -0.91 19.32 9.12
N GLY A 38 -1.10 19.92 7.94
CA GLY A 38 -1.94 21.11 7.73
C GLY A 38 -1.14 22.38 7.46
N GLY A 39 -1.80 23.37 6.85
CA GLY A 39 -1.30 24.74 6.83
C GLY A 39 -1.28 25.28 8.26
N TYR A 40 -0.22 26.00 8.61
CA TYR A 40 -0.15 26.74 9.86
C TYR A 40 -0.63 28.15 9.56
N CYS A 41 -1.58 28.64 10.37
CA CYS A 41 -1.97 30.04 10.30
C CYS A 41 -0.87 30.84 11.00
N LEU A 42 -0.14 31.62 10.22
CA LEU A 42 0.81 32.60 10.71
C LEU A 42 0.17 33.97 10.70
N TRP A 43 0.36 34.69 11.80
CA TRP A 43 0.20 36.13 11.79
C TRP A 43 1.53 36.72 11.34
N ARG A 44 1.55 37.37 10.17
CA ARG A 44 2.74 38.01 9.63
C ARG A 44 2.35 39.30 8.91
N ARG A 45 3.30 40.22 8.79
CA ARG A 45 3.16 41.39 7.93
C ARG A 45 3.42 41.00 6.45
N PRO A 46 2.97 41.80 5.47
CA PRO A 46 3.17 41.49 4.05
C PRO A 46 4.64 41.34 3.65
N ASP A 47 5.53 42.18 4.21
CA ASP A 47 6.97 42.23 4.00
C ASP A 47 7.72 41.03 4.61
N GLU A 48 7.16 40.40 5.64
CA GLU A 48 7.76 39.24 6.31
C GLU A 48 7.56 37.92 5.55
N ALA A 49 6.91 37.94 4.37
CA ALA A 49 6.51 36.75 3.60
C ALA A 49 7.63 35.75 3.37
N TYR A 50 8.85 36.26 3.18
CA TYR A 50 10.01 35.48 2.80
C TYR A 50 11.05 35.36 3.92
N THR A 51 10.69 35.71 5.16
CA THR A 51 11.56 35.47 6.30
C THR A 51 11.63 33.96 6.60
N CYS A 52 12.77 33.46 7.08
CA CYS A 52 12.94 32.04 7.38
C CYS A 52 11.96 31.54 8.46
N SER A 53 11.48 32.42 9.34
CA SER A 53 10.44 32.14 10.33
C SER A 53 9.04 31.95 9.71
N CYS A 54 8.82 32.45 8.49
CA CYS A 54 7.57 32.38 7.73
C CYS A 54 7.61 31.36 6.57
N ILE A 55 8.79 30.80 6.26
CA ILE A 55 8.97 29.78 5.23
C ILE A 55 9.10 28.42 5.90
N ARG A 56 8.34 27.45 5.39
CA ARG A 56 8.48 26.04 5.80
C ARG A 56 9.18 25.26 4.70
N GLU A 57 10.37 24.78 5.01
CA GLU A 57 11.08 23.84 4.13
C GLU A 57 10.33 22.51 4.07
N ARG A 58 10.21 21.97 2.86
CA ARG A 58 9.62 20.65 2.60
C ARG A 58 10.63 19.80 1.84
N TRP A 59 11.05 18.73 2.48
CA TRP A 59 11.90 17.72 1.87
C TRP A 59 11.01 16.69 1.16
N LYS A 60 11.16 16.52 -0.16
CA LYS A 60 10.47 15.46 -0.91
C LYS A 60 11.22 14.14 -0.73
N GLY A 61 10.48 13.06 -0.46
CA GLY A 61 11.04 11.70 -0.37
C GLY A 61 11.75 11.37 0.94
N TYR A 62 11.63 12.22 1.96
CA TYR A 62 12.19 11.96 3.28
C TYR A 62 11.15 11.33 4.21
N SER A 63 11.47 10.18 4.80
CA SER A 63 10.69 9.50 5.84
C SER A 63 11.62 8.98 6.93
N GLU A 64 11.21 9.10 8.19
CA GLU A 64 11.97 8.64 9.35
C GLU A 64 11.76 7.15 9.64
N PHE A 65 10.55 6.67 9.37
CA PHE A 65 10.20 5.25 9.36
C PHE A 65 8.91 5.03 8.56
N MET A 66 8.72 3.80 8.12
CA MET A 66 7.47 3.32 7.53
C MET A 66 6.70 2.55 8.58
N PHE A 67 5.42 2.87 8.75
CA PHE A 67 4.52 2.19 9.65
C PHE A 67 3.53 1.35 8.85
N TRP A 68 3.49 0.05 9.10
CA TRP A 68 2.49 -0.87 8.58
C TRP A 68 1.49 -1.20 9.68
N GLY A 69 0.22 -1.35 9.30
CA GLY A 69 -0.79 -1.90 10.19
C GLY A 69 -1.87 -2.61 9.40
N CYS A 70 -2.58 -3.52 10.06
CA CYS A 70 -3.78 -4.12 9.50
C CYS A 70 -4.90 -4.27 10.53
N PHE A 71 -6.15 -4.27 10.08
CA PHE A 71 -7.29 -4.53 10.94
C PHE A 71 -8.46 -5.13 10.16
N SER A 72 -9.32 -5.83 10.87
CA SER A 72 -10.64 -6.26 10.40
C SER A 72 -11.73 -5.56 11.22
N TYR A 73 -12.99 -5.86 10.94
CA TYR A 73 -14.11 -5.25 11.65
C TYR A 73 -14.17 -5.64 13.14
N GLU A 74 -13.76 -6.86 13.47
CA GLU A 74 -13.85 -7.41 14.82
C GLU A 74 -12.53 -7.32 15.59
N LEU A 75 -11.41 -7.32 14.86
CA LEU A 75 -10.08 -7.42 15.45
C LEU A 75 -9.18 -6.31 14.93
N ARG A 76 -8.48 -5.68 15.87
CA ARG A 76 -7.27 -4.94 15.55
C ARG A 76 -6.17 -5.93 15.23
N GLY A 77 -5.59 -5.81 14.05
CA GLY A 77 -4.44 -6.61 13.65
C GLY A 77 -3.12 -6.04 14.16
N PRO A 78 -2.01 -6.75 13.90
CA PRO A 78 -0.68 -6.30 14.23
C PRO A 78 -0.31 -4.98 13.53
N CYS A 79 0.72 -4.33 14.06
CA CYS A 79 1.41 -3.23 13.42
C CYS A 79 2.91 -3.49 13.41
N HIS A 80 3.61 -2.92 12.44
CA HIS A 80 5.06 -3.06 12.30
C HIS A 80 5.69 -1.75 11.87
N CYS A 81 6.74 -1.32 12.58
CA CYS A 81 7.55 -0.18 12.18
C CYS A 81 8.81 -0.68 11.47
N TRP A 82 8.89 -0.46 10.16
CA TRP A 82 10.09 -0.79 9.42
C TRP A 82 11.25 0.09 9.88
N MET A 83 12.37 -0.56 10.18
CA MET A 83 13.62 0.13 10.48
C MET A 83 14.30 0.59 9.19
N LEU A 84 15.22 1.55 9.29
CA LEU A 84 16.11 1.83 8.17
C LEU A 84 16.88 0.54 7.89
N GLU A 85 16.67 -0.03 6.70
CA GLU A 85 17.42 -1.21 6.24
C GLU A 85 18.91 -0.89 6.35
N LEU A 86 19.62 -1.61 7.22
CA LEU A 86 21.06 -1.49 7.27
C LEU A 86 21.61 -2.09 5.97
N ALA A 87 22.77 -1.61 5.51
CA ALA A 87 23.44 -2.19 4.33
C ALA A 87 23.67 -3.71 4.46
N LYS A 88 23.69 -4.24 5.70
CA LYS A 88 23.75 -5.66 6.01
C LYS A 88 22.47 -6.41 5.65
N ASP A 89 21.31 -5.85 5.95
CA ASP A 89 20.01 -6.47 5.71
C ASP A 89 19.74 -6.57 4.20
N LEU A 90 20.08 -5.50 3.46
CA LEU A 90 20.01 -5.51 2.01
C LEU A 90 20.93 -6.58 1.40
N LYS A 91 22.13 -6.77 1.96
CA LYS A 91 23.07 -7.79 1.50
C LYS A 91 22.52 -9.20 1.76
N LEU A 92 22.00 -9.44 2.95
CA LEU A 92 21.40 -10.72 3.33
C LEU A 92 20.20 -11.06 2.42
N ALA A 93 19.28 -10.11 2.22
CA ALA A 93 18.12 -10.30 1.33
C ALA A 93 18.56 -10.59 -0.12
N THR A 94 19.63 -9.94 -0.59
CA THR A 94 20.19 -10.21 -1.92
C THR A 94 20.79 -11.61 -2.01
N GLU A 95 21.47 -12.08 -0.97
CA GLU A 95 22.03 -13.43 -0.86
C GLU A 95 20.92 -14.49 -0.83
N GLU A 96 19.84 -14.27 -0.07
CA GLU A 96 18.66 -15.15 -0.02
C GLU A 96 17.95 -15.28 -1.39
N VAL A 97 17.71 -14.15 -2.07
CA VAL A 97 17.11 -14.15 -3.42
C VAL A 97 18.02 -14.87 -4.42
N ALA A 98 19.35 -14.76 -4.27
CA ALA A 98 20.30 -15.48 -5.12
C ALA A 98 20.23 -17.00 -4.88
N ALA A 99 20.13 -17.43 -3.62
CA ALA A 99 19.99 -18.85 -3.26
C ALA A 99 18.69 -19.45 -3.84
N LEU A 100 17.55 -18.78 -3.65
CA LEU A 100 16.26 -19.19 -4.20
C LEU A 100 16.27 -19.27 -5.73
N ASN A 101 16.90 -18.30 -6.39
CA ASN A 101 17.05 -18.34 -7.85
C ASN A 101 17.88 -19.54 -8.31
N ALA A 102 18.91 -19.95 -7.55
CA ALA A 102 19.72 -21.11 -7.88
C ALA A 102 18.93 -22.42 -7.79
N GLU A 103 17.98 -22.52 -6.86
CA GLU A 103 17.08 -23.67 -6.73
C GLU A 103 15.96 -23.66 -7.79
N LEU A 104 15.40 -22.50 -8.11
CA LEU A 104 14.29 -22.36 -9.05
C LEU A 104 14.71 -22.48 -10.52
N GLU A 105 15.91 -22.03 -10.89
CA GLU A 105 16.38 -22.07 -12.26
C GLU A 105 16.29 -23.46 -12.92
N PRO A 106 16.80 -24.56 -12.31
CA PRO A 106 16.71 -25.89 -12.92
C PRO A 106 15.27 -26.36 -13.08
N ILE A 107 14.39 -26.07 -12.11
CA ILE A 107 12.97 -26.44 -12.16
C ILE A 107 12.27 -25.71 -13.32
N LYS A 108 12.43 -24.39 -13.40
CA LYS A 108 11.82 -23.56 -14.44
C LYS A 108 12.37 -23.87 -15.83
N ARG A 109 13.66 -24.21 -15.92
CA ARG A 109 14.27 -24.69 -17.15
C ARG A 109 13.63 -26.01 -17.61
N ALA A 110 13.47 -26.98 -16.72
CA ALA A 110 12.84 -28.26 -17.04
C ALA A 110 11.38 -28.10 -17.49
N GLU A 111 10.59 -27.26 -16.82
CA GLU A 111 9.23 -26.91 -17.23
C GLU A 111 9.21 -26.30 -18.65
N TRP A 112 10.13 -25.38 -18.93
CA TRP A 112 10.24 -24.75 -20.25
C TRP A 112 10.67 -25.74 -21.34
N GLU A 113 11.64 -26.62 -21.06
CA GLU A 113 12.08 -27.68 -21.97
C GLU A 113 10.97 -28.68 -22.27
N PHE A 114 10.10 -28.94 -21.31
CA PHE A 114 8.91 -29.77 -21.51
C PHE A 114 7.88 -29.05 -22.40
N ILE A 115 7.47 -27.83 -22.06
CA ILE A 115 6.38 -27.11 -22.74
C ILE A 115 6.76 -26.66 -24.16
N THR A 116 8.00 -26.21 -24.36
CA THR A 116 8.43 -25.56 -25.60
C THR A 116 8.28 -26.44 -26.85
N PRO A 117 8.66 -27.74 -26.83
CA PRO A 117 8.37 -28.67 -27.91
C PRO A 117 6.88 -28.80 -28.22
N PHE A 118 6.00 -28.91 -27.21
CA PHE A 118 4.55 -29.05 -27.42
C PHE A 118 3.95 -27.82 -28.09
N THR A 119 4.41 -26.61 -27.74
CA THR A 119 3.97 -25.38 -28.43
C THR A 119 4.40 -25.31 -29.90
N ARG A 120 5.32 -26.17 -30.33
CA ARG A 120 5.81 -26.29 -31.71
C ARG A 120 5.26 -27.49 -32.47
N LEU A 121 4.43 -28.36 -31.86
CA LEU A 121 3.79 -29.52 -32.50
C LEU A 121 2.70 -29.17 -33.55
N GLY A 122 2.62 -27.93 -34.01
CA GLY A 122 1.71 -27.57 -35.10
C GLY A 122 2.17 -28.16 -36.44
N LEU A 123 1.23 -28.48 -37.32
CA LEU A 123 1.46 -28.98 -38.70
C LEU A 123 2.31 -28.06 -39.59
N ARG A 124 2.56 -26.81 -39.17
CA ARG A 124 3.27 -25.78 -39.94
C ARG A 124 4.56 -25.40 -39.22
N ASN A 125 5.70 -25.50 -39.91
CA ASN A 125 6.98 -24.99 -39.40
C ASN A 125 6.84 -23.50 -39.05
N LYS A 126 6.98 -23.16 -37.77
CA LYS A 126 6.95 -21.77 -37.31
C LYS A 126 8.23 -21.06 -37.80
N PRO A 127 8.12 -19.96 -38.55
CA PRO A 127 9.29 -19.20 -39.00
C PRO A 127 10.02 -18.58 -37.81
N GLY A 128 11.35 -18.48 -37.90
CA GLY A 128 12.21 -17.85 -36.90
C GLY A 128 13.18 -18.82 -36.19
N PRO A 129 14.12 -18.27 -35.40
CA PRO A 129 15.14 -19.05 -34.71
C PRO A 129 14.53 -20.05 -33.70
N ARG A 130 15.30 -21.10 -33.38
CA ARG A 130 14.92 -22.00 -32.28
C ARG A 130 14.96 -21.22 -30.96
N PRO A 131 13.90 -21.29 -30.13
CA PRO A 131 13.89 -20.60 -28.87
C PRO A 131 14.97 -21.24 -28.00
N ALA A 132 15.72 -20.40 -27.31
CA ALA A 132 16.75 -20.81 -26.37
C ALA A 132 16.35 -20.35 -24.97
N TRP A 133 16.62 -21.18 -23.97
CA TRP A 133 16.36 -20.83 -22.58
C TRP A 133 17.13 -19.58 -22.18
N ARG A 134 16.48 -18.68 -21.45
CA ARG A 134 17.09 -17.49 -20.85
C ARG A 134 16.56 -17.29 -19.45
N TRP A 135 17.43 -17.18 -18.45
CA TRP A 135 16.99 -16.92 -17.08
C TRP A 135 16.73 -15.42 -16.85
N ASN A 136 15.46 -15.02 -16.85
CA ASN A 136 15.00 -13.64 -16.68
C ASN A 136 13.62 -13.60 -15.99
N GLU A 137 13.13 -12.41 -15.63
CA GLU A 137 11.87 -12.24 -14.88
C GLU A 137 10.66 -12.92 -15.54
N LYS A 138 10.57 -12.86 -16.88
CA LYS A 138 9.48 -13.50 -17.64
C LYS A 138 9.49 -15.03 -17.53
N ASN A 139 10.67 -15.60 -17.31
CA ASN A 139 10.88 -17.04 -17.17
C ASN A 139 10.99 -17.47 -15.70
N GLY A 140 10.63 -16.61 -14.76
CA GLY A 140 10.53 -16.93 -13.33
C GLY A 140 11.74 -16.49 -12.48
N LYS A 141 12.71 -15.76 -13.04
CA LYS A 141 13.81 -15.20 -12.22
C LYS A 141 13.27 -14.18 -11.24
N LEU A 142 13.53 -14.43 -9.96
CA LEU A 142 13.20 -13.51 -8.88
C LEU A 142 14.19 -12.35 -8.89
N VAL A 143 13.69 -11.12 -8.88
CA VAL A 143 14.51 -9.92 -8.81
C VAL A 143 14.05 -9.12 -7.60
N HIS A 144 15.01 -8.52 -6.88
CA HIS A 144 14.74 -7.55 -5.82
C HIS A 144 14.26 -6.21 -6.42
N LYS A 145 13.15 -6.26 -7.17
CA LYS A 145 12.45 -5.14 -7.80
C LYS A 145 10.95 -5.41 -7.73
N ALA A 146 10.42 -5.42 -6.52
CA ALA A 146 9.01 -5.19 -6.31
C ALA A 146 8.85 -4.50 -4.97
N LEU A 147 8.15 -3.37 -4.96
CA LEU A 147 7.49 -2.90 -3.76
C LEU A 147 6.74 -4.10 -3.19
N SER A 148 7.04 -4.46 -1.94
CA SER A 148 6.41 -5.45 -1.04
C SER A 148 5.22 -6.27 -1.60
N TYR A 149 4.20 -5.61 -2.14
CA TYR A 149 2.92 -6.17 -2.58
C TYR A 149 2.95 -7.35 -3.57
N ASP A 150 3.83 -7.36 -4.58
CA ASP A 150 3.81 -8.41 -5.64
C ASP A 150 4.90 -9.47 -5.50
N HIS A 151 5.62 -9.48 -4.37
CA HIS A 151 6.67 -10.46 -4.13
C HIS A 151 6.10 -11.89 -4.08
N TRP A 152 6.78 -12.83 -4.74
CA TRP A 152 6.37 -14.24 -4.84
C TRP A 152 6.12 -14.88 -3.47
N PHE A 153 6.91 -14.51 -2.45
CA PHE A 153 6.75 -15.01 -1.09
C PHE A 153 5.38 -14.65 -0.49
N ASN A 154 4.89 -13.44 -0.77
CA ASN A 154 3.57 -13.01 -0.30
C ASN A 154 2.47 -13.80 -1.00
N GLN A 155 2.62 -14.06 -2.31
CA GLN A 155 1.65 -14.85 -3.07
C GLN A 155 1.56 -16.30 -2.57
N GLU A 156 2.71 -16.94 -2.31
CA GLU A 156 2.75 -18.31 -1.79
C GLU A 156 2.20 -18.38 -0.36
N THR A 157 2.56 -17.41 0.50
CA THR A 157 2.02 -17.32 1.86
C THR A 157 0.50 -17.20 1.85
N PHE A 158 -0.07 -16.35 0.99
CA PHE A 158 -1.53 -16.22 0.87
C PHE A 158 -2.17 -17.51 0.38
N ARG A 159 -1.55 -18.17 -0.60
CA ARG A 159 -2.04 -19.44 -1.15
C ARG A 159 -2.05 -20.56 -0.10
N VAL A 160 -0.98 -20.72 0.67
CA VAL A 160 -0.88 -21.77 1.71
C VAL A 160 -1.86 -21.53 2.86
N ASN A 161 -2.14 -20.26 3.18
CA ASN A 161 -3.07 -19.90 4.25
C ASN A 161 -4.53 -19.71 3.75
N ASP A 162 -4.83 -20.08 2.50
CA ASP A 162 -6.15 -19.93 1.87
C ASP A 162 -6.74 -18.51 1.97
N ILE A 163 -5.86 -17.50 1.86
CA ILE A 163 -6.21 -16.09 1.91
C ILE A 163 -6.50 -15.59 0.50
N ASN A 164 -7.76 -15.28 0.23
CA ASN A 164 -8.16 -14.66 -1.02
C ASN A 164 -7.81 -13.17 -1.03
N ARG A 165 -7.06 -12.74 -2.05
CA ARG A 165 -6.78 -11.32 -2.28
C ARG A 165 -8.04 -10.64 -2.82
N LEU A 166 -8.47 -9.57 -2.15
CA LEU A 166 -9.44 -8.66 -2.71
C LEU A 166 -8.84 -8.06 -3.99
N LEU A 167 -9.56 -8.14 -5.11
CA LEU A 167 -9.16 -7.42 -6.32
C LEU A 167 -9.03 -5.96 -5.92
N TRP A 168 -7.87 -5.32 -6.10
CA TRP A 168 -7.66 -3.94 -5.64
C TRP A 168 -7.30 -3.02 -6.78
N LEU A 169 -7.80 -1.78 -6.70
CA LEU A 169 -7.50 -0.75 -7.68
C LEU A 169 -6.46 0.22 -7.14
N GLY A 170 -5.38 0.40 -7.89
CA GLY A 170 -4.43 1.46 -7.61
C GLY A 170 -5.09 2.85 -7.60
N ASN A 171 -4.57 3.75 -6.77
CA ASN A 171 -5.03 5.15 -6.66
C ASN A 171 -6.49 5.36 -6.18
N SER A 172 -6.98 4.47 -5.30
CA SER A 172 -8.32 4.59 -4.71
C SER A 172 -8.29 4.57 -3.17
N PRO A 173 -7.63 5.57 -2.53
CA PRO A 173 -7.50 5.61 -1.06
C PRO A 173 -8.85 5.78 -0.35
N ASP A 174 -9.83 6.35 -1.03
CA ASP A 174 -11.20 6.54 -0.57
C ASP A 174 -11.98 5.23 -0.40
N LEU A 175 -11.55 4.14 -1.06
CA LEU A 175 -12.10 2.81 -0.86
C LEU A 175 -11.36 2.01 0.21
N ASN A 176 -10.24 2.51 0.75
CA ASN A 176 -9.44 1.81 1.76
C ASN A 176 -9.76 2.34 3.17
N PRO A 177 -10.42 1.57 4.06
CA PRO A 177 -10.78 2.01 5.41
C PRO A 177 -9.61 2.44 6.30
N ILE A 178 -8.38 1.99 6.02
CA ILE A 178 -7.20 2.32 6.82
C ILE A 178 -6.60 3.69 6.49
N GLU A 179 -6.84 4.22 5.29
CA GLU A 179 -6.33 5.54 4.89
C GLU A 179 -6.72 6.67 5.85
N PRO A 180 -7.97 6.79 6.34
CA PRO A 180 -8.32 7.79 7.35
C PRO A 180 -7.71 7.52 8.74
N CYS A 181 -7.20 6.32 9.00
CA CYS A 181 -6.47 6.01 10.23
C CYS A 181 -5.19 6.83 10.34
N TRP A 182 -4.43 6.96 9.24
CA TRP A 182 -3.11 7.60 9.29
C TRP A 182 -3.16 9.09 9.65
N PRO A 183 -4.00 9.95 9.02
CA PRO A 183 -4.17 11.32 9.46
C PRO A 183 -4.73 11.42 10.88
N TRP A 184 -5.57 10.47 11.31
CA TRP A 184 -6.11 10.46 12.66
C TRP A 184 -5.03 10.21 13.71
N MET A 185 -4.22 9.15 13.56
CA MET A 185 -3.10 8.83 14.45
C MET A 185 -2.09 9.96 14.50
N LYS A 186 -1.70 10.51 13.34
CA LYS A 186 -0.79 11.66 13.23
C LYS A 186 -1.30 12.84 14.06
N ARG A 187 -2.59 13.16 13.98
CA ARG A 187 -3.21 14.26 14.76
C ARG A 187 -3.29 13.92 16.25
N TYR A 188 -3.66 12.70 16.60
CA TYR A 188 -3.78 12.25 17.99
C TYR A 188 -2.42 12.33 18.71
N ILE A 189 -1.38 11.74 18.13
CA ILE A 189 -0.01 11.76 18.67
C ILE A 189 0.50 13.20 18.79
N THR A 190 0.29 14.03 17.77
CA THR A 190 0.71 15.44 17.81
C THR A 190 0.02 16.22 18.95
N ARG A 191 -1.23 15.88 19.30
CA ARG A 191 -1.96 16.52 20.42
C ARG A 191 -1.44 16.11 21.79
N LEU A 192 -0.95 14.88 21.94
CA LEU A 192 -0.36 14.39 23.20
C LEU A 192 1.04 14.96 23.45
N GLY A 193 1.70 15.44 22.40
CA GLY A 193 3.06 15.96 22.43
C GLY A 193 3.78 15.44 21.21
N ALA A 194 4.21 16.33 20.31
CA ALA A 194 4.89 15.92 19.10
C ALA A 194 6.22 15.23 19.46
N PRO A 195 6.43 13.96 19.02
CA PRO A 195 7.64 13.23 19.36
C PRO A 195 8.86 13.94 18.75
N LYS A 196 9.93 14.02 19.55
CA LYS A 196 11.16 14.74 19.20
C LYS A 196 12.26 13.82 18.71
N SER A 197 12.14 12.52 18.99
CA SER A 197 13.08 11.49 18.53
C SER A 197 12.37 10.37 17.76
N ARG A 198 13.14 9.66 16.94
CA ARG A 198 12.64 8.50 16.18
C ARG A 198 12.12 7.40 17.10
N ALA A 199 12.84 7.08 18.17
CA ALA A 199 12.44 6.05 19.13
C ALA A 199 11.13 6.42 19.83
N GLU A 200 10.99 7.67 20.27
CA GLU A 200 9.75 8.18 20.87
C GLU A 200 8.58 8.12 19.89
N ALA A 201 8.79 8.44 18.62
CA ALA A 201 7.74 8.35 17.61
C ALA A 201 7.31 6.92 17.33
N ILE A 202 8.25 5.98 17.19
CA ILE A 202 7.92 4.56 17.02
C ILE A 202 7.06 4.08 18.19
N TRP A 203 7.50 4.36 19.42
CA TRP A 203 6.74 3.99 20.62
C TRP A 203 5.35 4.63 20.64
N ALA A 204 5.26 5.94 20.35
CA ALA A 204 3.99 6.66 20.35
C ALA A 204 3.01 6.14 19.28
N TRP A 205 3.52 5.73 18.11
CA TRP A 205 2.72 5.14 17.04
C TRP A 205 2.21 3.75 17.40
N GLU A 206 3.07 2.89 17.95
CA GLU A 206 2.67 1.56 18.43
C GLU A 206 1.68 1.64 19.59
N ALA A 207 1.91 2.55 20.55
CA ALA A 207 0.99 2.79 21.65
C ALA A 207 -0.35 3.31 21.15
N CYS A 208 -0.35 4.30 20.25
CA CYS A 208 -1.56 4.84 19.63
C CYS A 208 -2.36 3.76 18.89
N TRP A 209 -1.69 2.86 18.15
CA TRP A 209 -2.35 1.74 17.48
C TRP A 209 -3.01 0.78 18.49
N LYS A 210 -2.29 0.45 19.58
CA LYS A 210 -2.78 -0.44 20.66
C LYS A 210 -3.91 0.16 21.48
N GLU A 211 -3.99 1.48 21.58
CA GLU A 211 -5.07 2.18 22.29
C GLU A 211 -6.27 2.50 21.39
N LEU A 212 -6.11 2.40 20.07
CA LEU A 212 -7.16 2.72 19.11
C LEU A 212 -8.34 1.77 19.32
N LYS A 213 -9.49 2.36 19.65
CA LYS A 213 -10.69 1.60 19.98
C LYS A 213 -11.32 0.98 18.74
N LEU A 214 -11.93 -0.18 18.90
CA LEU A 214 -12.50 -0.96 17.81
C LEU A 214 -13.61 -0.20 17.07
N GLU A 215 -14.38 0.64 17.75
CA GLU A 215 -15.50 1.38 17.15
C GLU A 215 -15.01 2.35 16.05
N ARG A 216 -13.74 2.78 16.12
CA ARG A 216 -13.14 3.61 15.04
C ARG A 216 -12.89 2.79 13.78
N PHE A 217 -12.34 1.59 13.93
CA PHE A 217 -12.11 0.68 12.81
C PHE A 217 -13.43 0.29 12.14
N GLN A 218 -14.45 -0.02 12.94
CA GLN A 218 -15.81 -0.33 12.48
C GLN A 218 -16.41 0.83 11.70
N ALA A 219 -16.41 2.04 12.26
CA ALA A 219 -16.91 3.24 11.59
C ALA A 219 -16.15 3.53 10.27
N TRP A 220 -14.89 3.10 10.14
CA TRP A 220 -14.17 3.26 8.89
C TRP A 220 -14.61 2.27 7.82
N ILE A 221 -14.86 1.01 8.18
CA ILE A 221 -15.34 -0.04 7.27
C ILE A 221 -16.80 0.22 6.85
N GLU A 222 -17.65 0.68 7.78
CA GLU A 222 -19.06 0.99 7.54
C GLU A 222 -19.30 2.06 6.46
N ARG A 223 -18.28 2.86 6.13
CA ARG A 223 -18.36 3.88 5.07
C ARG A 223 -18.17 3.31 3.67
N ILE A 224 -17.60 2.12 3.52
CA ILE A 224 -17.29 1.51 2.21
C ILE A 224 -18.54 1.36 1.31
N PRO A 225 -19.67 0.80 1.80
CA PRO A 225 -20.87 0.69 0.97
C PRO A 225 -21.35 2.05 0.44
N ARG A 226 -21.26 3.10 1.26
CA ARG A 226 -21.60 4.47 0.85
C ARG A 226 -20.65 5.00 -0.23
N HIS A 227 -19.34 4.75 -0.09
CA HIS A 227 -18.36 5.17 -1.10
C HIS A 227 -18.61 4.49 -2.44
N ILE A 228 -18.89 3.18 -2.43
CA ILE A 228 -19.22 2.43 -3.65
C ILE A 228 -20.44 3.04 -4.35
N GLN A 229 -21.50 3.36 -3.60
CA GLN A 229 -22.71 3.99 -4.16
C GLN A 229 -22.41 5.36 -4.78
N GLU A 230 -21.64 6.22 -4.12
CA GLU A 230 -21.26 7.53 -4.67
C GLU A 230 -20.36 7.41 -5.90
N ILE A 231 -19.43 6.46 -5.92
CA ILE A 231 -18.55 6.24 -7.07
C ILE A 231 -19.35 5.71 -8.27
N ILE A 232 -20.33 4.83 -8.06
CA ILE A 232 -21.25 4.39 -9.11
C ILE A 232 -22.07 5.58 -9.62
N ARG A 233 -22.61 6.42 -8.72
CA ARG A 233 -23.39 7.62 -9.06
C ARG A 233 -22.59 8.60 -9.92
N LEU A 234 -21.28 8.71 -9.66
CA LEU A 234 -20.37 9.60 -10.37
C LEU A 234 -19.61 8.90 -11.52
N GLU A 235 -20.04 7.72 -11.95
CA GLU A 235 -19.43 6.95 -13.05
C GLU A 235 -17.91 6.77 -12.89
N GLY A 236 -17.47 6.45 -11.67
CA GLY A 236 -16.05 6.28 -11.33
C GLY A 236 -15.36 7.56 -10.84
N GLY A 237 -16.07 8.69 -10.77
CA GLY A 237 -15.60 9.95 -10.21
C GLY A 237 -15.32 9.91 -8.71
N ASN A 238 -14.53 10.87 -8.23
CA ASN A 238 -14.16 11.03 -6.82
C ASN A 238 -14.67 12.35 -6.22
N GLU A 239 -15.63 12.97 -6.89
CA GLU A 239 -16.16 14.32 -6.63
C GLU A 239 -17.26 14.27 -5.54
N TYR A 240 -16.94 13.64 -4.41
CA TYR A 240 -17.81 13.56 -3.23
C TYR A 240 -17.04 13.91 -1.95
N LYS A 241 -17.77 14.17 -0.86
CA LYS A 241 -17.24 14.75 0.40
C LYS A 241 -15.98 14.08 0.93
N GLU A 242 -15.87 12.75 0.78
CA GLU A 242 -14.76 11.94 1.30
C GLU A 242 -13.77 11.46 0.22
N GLY A 243 -14.03 11.73 -1.07
CA GLY A 243 -13.07 11.49 -2.16
C GLY A 243 -12.06 12.63 -2.26
N ARG A 244 -12.21 13.49 -3.28
CA ARG A 244 -11.59 14.82 -3.33
C ARG A 244 -12.68 15.86 -3.12
N THR A 245 -12.68 16.52 -1.97
CA THR A 245 -13.32 17.83 -1.89
C THR A 245 -12.57 18.73 -2.86
N ALA A 246 -13.27 19.36 -3.80
CA ALA A 246 -12.71 20.44 -4.61
C ALA A 246 -11.94 21.36 -3.67
N SER A 247 -10.65 21.54 -3.97
CA SER A 247 -9.73 22.36 -3.19
C SER A 247 -10.41 23.65 -2.75
N LYS A 248 -10.73 23.77 -1.45
CA LYS A 248 -11.10 25.04 -0.83
C LYS A 248 -9.87 25.94 -0.57
N TYR A 249 -8.76 25.71 -1.27
CA TYR A 249 -7.68 26.68 -1.33
C TYR A 249 -7.94 27.60 -2.53
N TYR A 250 -8.41 28.81 -2.19
CA TYR A 250 -8.27 30.13 -2.83
C TYR A 250 -9.57 30.92 -2.59
N GLY A 251 -9.48 31.84 -1.64
CA GLY A 251 -10.48 32.78 -1.17
C GLY A 251 -9.89 33.53 0.02
#